data_AF-A0A9Q9BCT1-F1
#
_entry.id   AF-A0A9Q9BCT1-F1
#
_cell.length_a   1.000
_cell.length_b   1.000
_cell.length_c   1.000
_cell.angle_alpha   90.00
_cell.angle_beta   90.00
_cell.angle_gamma   90.00
#
_symmetry.space_group_name_H-M   'P 1'
#
loop_
_entity.id
_entity.type
_entity.pdbx_description
1 polymer ?
#
loop_
_entity_poly.entity_id
_entity_poly.type
_entity_poly.pdbx_seq_one_letter_code
_entity_poly.pdbx_strand_id
1 'polypeptide(L)'
;MQNYDYTFESKEKNPILAICYDFDKTLSPDDMQAQGYIQSINYEVKDFWEESNKLAADNEMDQNLAYMYLMSKKSRGKLVFTKDKLKDYGSKVTLFPGVDTWFDRITTYGNKKNVIVEHYIISSGLKEMIEGTAVADKFKKIYASSFYYDSDNVAVWPAQAVNYTNKTQFLFRIEKGVLDVNDQRINSHFEPNEYRVPFRNIVYIGDSDTDIPCMKLVNINGGHSIGVYNAETKDKSKVFRMIDENRIKYFVPADYREGSKLEMLIKMIIDRTVSNELLEDAYFECLDEKNIETKNITQEDKDKDILINSLEESRSFANTHSVISQLREIDSWSPEQSNKLLDIALTNRQVTYILTDTDVKKFYESVVKDIDRGYCDYVFDSDNINKIKQILNI
;
A
#
# COMPACT_ATOMS: atom_id res chain seq x y z
N MET A 1 3.62 -11.34 30.65
CA MET A 1 3.07 -11.28 29.27
C MET A 1 3.25 -12.67 28.69
N GLN A 2 2.18 -13.34 28.25
CA GLN A 2 2.32 -14.59 27.51
C GLN A 2 3.05 -14.26 26.20
N ASN A 3 4.23 -14.85 26.00
CA ASN A 3 4.91 -14.85 24.71
C ASN A 3 4.09 -15.72 23.77
N TYR A 4 3.14 -15.11 23.08
CA TYR A 4 2.60 -15.71 21.87
C TYR A 4 3.69 -15.54 20.81
N ASP A 5 4.33 -16.64 20.40
CA ASP A 5 5.27 -16.68 19.28
C ASP A 5 4.51 -16.45 17.97
N TYR A 6 4.06 -15.22 17.75
CA TYR A 6 3.45 -14.81 16.50
C TYR A 6 4.53 -14.71 15.42
N THR A 7 4.29 -15.33 14.27
CA THR A 7 5.18 -15.26 13.11
C THR A 7 5.16 -13.84 12.54
N PHE A 8 6.28 -13.13 12.65
CA PHE A 8 6.56 -11.89 11.91
C PHE A 8 7.45 -12.21 10.73
N GLU A 9 7.04 -11.75 9.55
CA GLU A 9 7.83 -11.91 8.34
C GLU A 9 8.51 -10.57 8.03
N SER A 10 9.84 -10.57 7.97
CA SER A 10 10.60 -9.39 7.59
C SER A 10 10.60 -9.19 6.07
N LYS A 11 11.04 -8.01 5.64
CA LYS A 11 11.31 -7.71 4.23
C LYS A 11 12.32 -8.70 3.64
N GLU A 12 12.05 -9.12 2.41
CA GLU A 12 12.89 -10.05 1.64
C GLU A 12 13.85 -9.29 0.71
N LYS A 13 14.91 -9.97 0.26
CA LYS A 13 15.84 -9.40 -0.73
C LYS A 13 15.19 -9.22 -2.11
N ASN A 14 14.40 -10.21 -2.54
CA ASN A 14 13.69 -10.15 -3.80
C ASN A 14 12.32 -9.48 -3.57
N PRO A 15 11.84 -8.67 -4.52
CA PRO A 15 10.54 -8.05 -4.39
C PRO A 15 9.42 -9.08 -4.32
N ILE A 16 8.45 -8.83 -3.45
CA ILE A 16 7.28 -9.67 -3.27
C ILE A 16 6.08 -9.01 -3.96
N LEU A 17 5.39 -9.77 -4.82
CA LEU A 17 4.07 -9.41 -5.33
C LEU A 17 3.02 -10.24 -4.59
N ALA A 18 2.20 -9.59 -3.76
CA ALA A 18 1.07 -10.24 -3.10
C ALA A 18 -0.17 -10.15 -3.99
N ILE A 19 -0.75 -11.29 -4.33
CA ILE A 19 -2.03 -11.36 -5.03
C ILE A 19 -3.11 -11.80 -4.04
N CYS A 20 -4.01 -10.87 -3.73
CA CYS A 20 -5.14 -11.05 -2.84
C CYS A 20 -6.40 -11.35 -3.66
N TYR A 21 -7.13 -12.38 -3.27
CA TYR A 21 -8.36 -12.80 -3.94
C TYR A 21 -9.53 -12.74 -2.95
N ASP A 22 -10.67 -12.25 -3.41
CA ASP A 22 -11.93 -12.76 -2.87
C ASP A 22 -12.15 -14.21 -3.34
N PHE A 23 -13.11 -14.91 -2.75
CA PHE A 23 -13.34 -16.33 -3.05
C PHE A 23 -14.62 -16.55 -3.85
N ASP A 24 -15.77 -16.27 -3.24
CA ASP A 24 -17.07 -16.44 -3.89
C ASP A 24 -17.18 -15.50 -5.11
N LYS A 25 -17.72 -16.00 -6.21
CA LYS A 25 -17.83 -15.30 -7.51
C LYS A 25 -16.51 -14.77 -8.12
N THR A 26 -15.38 -15.06 -7.48
CA THR A 26 -14.03 -14.70 -7.93
C THR A 26 -13.21 -15.93 -8.31
N LEU A 27 -13.04 -16.89 -7.40
CA LEU A 27 -12.39 -18.20 -7.65
C LEU A 27 -13.42 -19.32 -7.84
N SER A 28 -14.58 -19.20 -7.22
CA SER A 28 -15.76 -20.05 -7.39
C SER A 28 -16.85 -19.28 -8.16
N PRO A 29 -17.67 -19.91 -9.02
CA PRO A 29 -18.75 -19.21 -9.71
C PRO A 29 -19.92 -18.83 -8.79
N ASP A 30 -20.11 -19.56 -7.68
CA ASP A 30 -21.23 -19.44 -6.77
C ASP A 30 -20.78 -19.24 -5.32
N ASP A 31 -21.72 -18.82 -4.47
CA ASP A 31 -21.50 -18.70 -3.02
C ASP A 31 -21.24 -20.08 -2.41
N MET A 32 -20.15 -20.27 -1.68
CA MET A 32 -19.71 -21.59 -1.18
C MET A 32 -20.75 -22.28 -0.31
N GLN A 33 -21.53 -21.53 0.48
CA GLN A 33 -22.56 -22.09 1.37
C GLN A 33 -23.71 -22.71 0.57
N ALA A 34 -23.98 -22.21 -0.64
CA ALA A 34 -25.00 -22.74 -1.54
C ALA A 34 -24.58 -24.06 -2.21
N GLN A 35 -23.31 -24.45 -2.12
CA GLN A 35 -22.74 -25.63 -2.76
C GLN A 35 -22.73 -26.86 -1.82
N GLY A 36 -23.88 -27.13 -1.20
CA GLY A 36 -24.14 -28.38 -0.46
C GLY A 36 -24.57 -28.20 0.98
N TYR A 37 -24.04 -27.19 1.70
CA TYR A 37 -24.40 -26.97 3.10
C TYR A 37 -25.89 -26.62 3.25
N ILE A 38 -26.39 -25.61 2.52
CA ILE A 38 -27.77 -25.14 2.68
C ILE A 38 -28.78 -26.28 2.38
N GLN A 39 -28.49 -27.11 1.38
CA GLN A 39 -29.33 -28.26 1.04
C GLN A 39 -29.31 -29.31 2.16
N SER A 40 -28.17 -29.53 2.83
CA SER A 40 -28.04 -30.50 3.92
C SER A 40 -28.89 -30.19 5.15
N ILE A 41 -29.32 -28.93 5.33
CA ILE A 41 -30.24 -28.51 6.39
C ILE A 41 -31.68 -28.41 5.90
N ASN A 42 -32.00 -28.96 4.73
CA ASN A 42 -33.31 -28.93 4.06
C ASN A 42 -33.82 -27.49 3.86
N TYR A 43 -32.97 -26.63 3.30
CA TYR A 43 -33.32 -25.27 2.89
C TYR A 43 -33.13 -25.08 1.39
N GLU A 44 -33.98 -24.24 0.82
CA GLU A 44 -33.69 -23.61 -0.47
C GLU A 44 -32.73 -22.44 -0.27
N VAL A 45 -31.82 -22.24 -1.22
CA VAL A 45 -30.77 -21.20 -1.13
C VAL A 45 -31.36 -19.81 -0.96
N LYS A 46 -32.41 -19.50 -1.72
CA LYS A 46 -33.09 -18.21 -1.66
C LYS A 46 -33.71 -17.96 -0.28
N ASP A 47 -34.45 -18.93 0.24
CA ASP A 47 -35.14 -18.82 1.53
C ASP A 47 -34.16 -18.66 2.69
N PHE A 48 -33.01 -19.35 2.62
CA PHE A 48 -31.95 -19.22 3.61
C PHE A 48 -31.41 -17.78 3.66
N TRP A 49 -31.08 -17.20 2.50
CA TRP A 49 -30.56 -15.84 2.43
C TRP A 49 -31.62 -14.79 2.78
N GLU A 50 -32.88 -14.98 2.41
CA GLU A 50 -33.98 -14.11 2.83
C GLU A 50 -34.15 -14.12 4.36
N GLU A 51 -34.17 -15.29 4.99
CA GLU A 51 -34.27 -15.41 6.46
C GLU A 51 -33.04 -14.79 7.14
N SER A 52 -31.83 -15.04 6.64
CA SER A 52 -30.59 -14.46 7.18
C SER A 52 -30.56 -12.94 7.07
N ASN A 53 -30.91 -12.40 5.90
CA ASN A 53 -30.90 -10.96 5.67
C ASN A 53 -31.98 -10.25 6.48
N LYS A 54 -33.16 -10.87 6.63
CA LYS A 54 -34.21 -10.38 7.52
C LYS A 54 -33.76 -10.39 8.97
N LEU A 55 -33.10 -11.45 9.42
CA LEU A 55 -32.56 -11.53 10.78
C LEU A 55 -31.55 -10.41 11.03
N ALA A 56 -30.67 -10.14 10.06
CA ALA A 56 -29.71 -9.04 10.13
C ALA A 56 -30.41 -7.68 10.25
N ALA A 57 -31.38 -7.40 9.38
CA ALA A 57 -32.09 -6.13 9.36
C ALA A 57 -32.94 -5.92 10.63
N ASP A 58 -33.67 -6.93 11.08
CA ASP A 58 -34.57 -6.84 12.23
C ASP A 58 -33.82 -6.66 13.57
N ASN A 59 -32.52 -6.98 13.63
CA ASN A 59 -31.72 -7.03 14.88
C ASN A 59 -30.40 -6.25 14.81
N GLU A 60 -30.19 -5.42 13.78
CA GLU A 60 -28.94 -4.67 13.57
C GLU A 60 -27.68 -5.55 13.56
N MET A 61 -27.79 -6.78 13.07
CA MET A 61 -26.63 -7.69 13.00
C MET A 61 -25.82 -7.42 11.72
N ASP A 62 -24.50 -7.61 11.82
CA ASP A 62 -23.67 -7.81 10.64
C ASP A 62 -24.21 -9.01 9.83
N GLN A 63 -24.31 -8.86 8.51
CA GLN A 63 -24.88 -9.89 7.63
C GLN A 63 -24.11 -11.21 7.71
N ASN A 64 -22.78 -11.17 7.92
CA ASN A 64 -21.98 -12.37 8.06
C ASN A 64 -22.28 -13.07 9.38
N LEU A 65 -22.35 -12.30 10.48
CA LEU A 65 -22.76 -12.85 11.78
C LEU A 65 -24.17 -13.44 11.73
N ALA A 66 -25.09 -12.82 11.00
CA ALA A 66 -26.46 -13.30 10.85
C ALA A 66 -26.51 -14.66 10.13
N TYR A 67 -25.82 -14.82 9.00
CA TYR A 67 -25.83 -16.11 8.30
C TYR A 67 -25.11 -17.18 9.12
N MET A 68 -23.98 -16.85 9.76
CA MET A 68 -23.22 -17.81 10.58
C MET A 68 -24.05 -18.31 11.76
N TYR A 69 -24.78 -17.41 12.41
CA TYR A 69 -25.73 -17.77 13.45
C TYR A 69 -26.86 -18.64 12.91
N LEU A 70 -27.44 -18.28 11.75
CA LEU A 70 -28.51 -19.04 11.13
C LEU A 70 -28.04 -20.45 10.76
N MET A 71 -26.83 -20.61 10.24
CA MET A 71 -26.20 -21.91 9.98
C MET A 71 -26.19 -22.76 11.25
N SER A 72 -25.56 -22.25 12.33
CA SER A 72 -25.48 -22.97 13.60
C SER A 72 -26.88 -23.32 14.14
N LYS A 73 -27.81 -22.36 14.15
CA LYS A 73 -29.17 -22.56 14.65
C LYS A 73 -29.94 -23.63 13.88
N LYS A 74 -29.89 -23.60 12.54
CA LYS A 74 -30.68 -24.50 11.67
C LYS A 74 -30.03 -25.88 11.49
N SER A 75 -28.74 -26.00 11.76
CA SER A 75 -28.06 -27.31 11.79
C SER A 75 -28.51 -28.19 12.95
N ARG A 76 -28.95 -27.60 14.07
CA ARG A 76 -29.36 -28.34 15.28
C ARG A 76 -30.47 -29.34 14.99
N GLY A 77 -30.24 -30.60 15.34
CA GLY A 77 -31.17 -31.71 15.11
C GLY A 77 -31.22 -32.22 13.67
N LYS A 78 -30.42 -31.65 12.75
CA LYS A 78 -30.34 -32.07 11.34
C LYS A 78 -28.95 -32.53 10.93
N LEU A 79 -27.92 -31.82 11.37
CA LEU A 79 -26.53 -32.03 11.00
C LEU A 79 -25.63 -31.76 12.21
N VAL A 80 -24.66 -32.64 12.46
CA VAL A 80 -23.57 -32.34 13.40
C VAL A 80 -22.63 -31.35 12.70
N PHE A 81 -22.69 -30.09 13.10
CA PHE A 81 -22.03 -28.97 12.43
C PHE A 81 -20.55 -28.86 12.83
N THR A 82 -19.73 -29.81 12.36
CA THR A 82 -18.30 -29.89 12.70
C THR A 82 -17.39 -29.18 11.70
N LYS A 83 -16.15 -28.90 12.12
CA LYS A 83 -15.10 -28.37 11.25
C LYS A 83 -14.85 -29.26 10.03
N ASP A 84 -14.76 -30.58 10.26
CA ASP A 84 -14.50 -31.54 9.19
C ASP A 84 -15.65 -31.62 8.20
N LYS A 85 -16.90 -31.41 8.65
CA LYS A 85 -18.05 -31.32 7.75
C LYS A 85 -18.01 -30.08 6.87
N LEU A 86 -17.61 -28.92 7.41
CA LEU A 86 -17.40 -27.73 6.58
C LEU A 86 -16.28 -27.93 5.56
N LYS A 87 -15.18 -28.60 5.94
CA LYS A 87 -14.12 -28.98 4.99
C LYS A 87 -14.62 -29.93 3.90
N ASP A 88 -15.44 -30.92 4.26
CA ASP A 88 -16.07 -31.85 3.31
C ASP A 88 -16.97 -31.10 2.30
N TYR A 89 -17.77 -30.13 2.75
CA TYR A 89 -18.52 -29.26 1.82
C TYR A 89 -17.58 -28.42 0.95
N GLY A 90 -16.53 -27.86 1.54
CA GLY A 90 -15.47 -27.14 0.84
C GLY A 90 -14.82 -27.93 -0.30
N SER A 91 -14.58 -29.23 -0.09
CA SER A 91 -13.97 -30.11 -1.10
C SER A 91 -14.84 -30.32 -2.34
N LYS A 92 -16.13 -30.00 -2.26
CA LYS A 92 -17.11 -30.14 -3.34
C LYS A 92 -17.38 -28.82 -4.07
N VAL A 93 -16.79 -27.72 -3.59
CA VAL A 93 -16.92 -26.40 -4.21
C VAL A 93 -16.33 -26.46 -5.61
N THR A 94 -17.13 -26.01 -6.58
CA THR A 94 -16.71 -25.86 -7.96
C THR A 94 -15.86 -24.60 -8.09
N LEU A 95 -14.73 -24.70 -8.80
CA LEU A 95 -13.86 -23.56 -9.09
C LEU A 95 -13.99 -23.16 -10.55
N PHE A 96 -13.70 -21.89 -10.88
CA PHE A 96 -13.63 -21.45 -12.26
C PHE A 96 -12.59 -22.25 -13.06
N PRO A 97 -12.77 -22.39 -14.39
CA PRO A 97 -11.84 -23.15 -15.22
C PRO A 97 -10.40 -22.64 -15.11
N GLY A 98 -9.46 -23.57 -14.85
CA GLY A 98 -8.02 -23.33 -14.79
C GLY A 98 -7.46 -22.85 -13.44
N VAL A 99 -8.31 -22.67 -12.41
CA VAL A 99 -7.88 -22.26 -11.06
C VAL A 99 -6.93 -23.28 -10.41
N ASP A 100 -7.16 -24.57 -10.64
CA ASP A 100 -6.35 -25.70 -10.15
C ASP A 100 -4.85 -25.59 -10.50
N THR A 101 -4.56 -25.02 -11.66
CA THR A 101 -3.20 -24.92 -12.23
C THR A 101 -2.70 -23.47 -12.25
N TRP A 102 -3.55 -22.50 -11.95
CA TRP A 102 -3.28 -21.07 -11.99
C TRP A 102 -2.11 -20.64 -11.10
N PHE A 103 -2.17 -21.00 -9.82
CA PHE A 103 -1.23 -20.53 -8.80
C PHE A 103 0.20 -20.93 -9.18
N ASP A 104 0.41 -22.22 -9.49
CA ASP A 104 1.73 -22.74 -9.85
C ASP A 104 2.31 -22.06 -11.10
N ARG A 105 1.47 -21.77 -12.11
CA ARG A 105 1.92 -21.05 -13.32
C ARG A 105 2.34 -19.62 -13.03
N ILE A 106 1.56 -18.89 -12.24
CA ILE A 106 1.89 -17.50 -11.87
C ILE A 106 3.13 -17.45 -10.98
N THR A 107 3.22 -18.29 -9.94
CA THR A 107 4.40 -18.38 -9.08
C THR A 107 5.65 -18.74 -9.88
N THR A 108 5.55 -19.71 -10.80
CA THR A 108 6.66 -20.08 -11.68
C THR A 108 7.11 -18.91 -12.56
N TYR A 109 6.18 -18.12 -13.10
CA TYR A 109 6.51 -16.93 -13.89
C TYR A 109 7.20 -15.86 -13.04
N GLY A 110 6.70 -15.58 -11.83
CA GLY A 110 7.32 -14.67 -10.89
C GLY A 110 8.76 -15.06 -10.55
N ASN A 111 8.97 -16.33 -10.20
CA ASN A 111 10.30 -16.86 -9.89
C ASN A 111 11.29 -16.68 -11.04
N LYS A 112 10.86 -16.88 -12.30
CA LYS A 112 11.69 -16.61 -13.49
C LYS A 112 12.09 -15.14 -13.65
N LYS A 113 11.34 -14.23 -13.03
CA LYS A 113 11.57 -12.78 -13.04
C LYS A 113 12.20 -12.26 -11.75
N ASN A 114 12.63 -13.17 -10.85
CA ASN A 114 13.12 -12.84 -9.50
C ASN A 114 12.09 -12.07 -8.64
N VAL A 115 10.80 -12.30 -8.85
CA VAL A 115 9.70 -11.78 -8.03
C VAL A 115 9.09 -12.93 -7.24
N ILE A 116 9.06 -12.80 -5.92
CA ILE A 116 8.36 -13.76 -5.06
C ILE A 116 6.86 -13.48 -5.20
N VAL A 117 6.08 -14.44 -5.70
CA VAL A 117 4.62 -14.28 -5.78
C VAL A 117 3.98 -15.02 -4.61
N GLU A 118 3.18 -14.31 -3.85
CA GLU A 118 2.41 -14.87 -2.73
C GLU A 118 0.91 -14.72 -2.96
N HIS A 119 0.16 -15.77 -2.66
CA HIS A 119 -1.28 -15.80 -2.86
C HIS A 119 -2.02 -15.76 -1.53
N TYR A 120 -3.01 -14.88 -1.43
CA TYR A 120 -3.77 -14.63 -0.20
C TYR A 120 -5.28 -14.66 -0.47
N ILE A 121 -6.05 -15.25 0.43
CA ILE A 121 -7.51 -15.10 0.42
C ILE A 121 -7.91 -14.02 1.42
N ILE A 122 -8.80 -13.11 0.99
CA ILE A 122 -9.50 -12.15 1.83
C ILE A 122 -11.00 -12.24 1.50
N SER A 123 -11.73 -13.08 2.23
CA SER A 123 -13.12 -13.43 1.91
C SER A 123 -14.06 -13.26 3.10
N SER A 124 -15.32 -12.91 2.83
CA SER A 124 -16.39 -12.91 3.84
C SER A 124 -16.96 -14.32 4.08
N GLY A 125 -16.62 -15.28 3.20
CA GLY A 125 -17.01 -16.68 3.30
C GLY A 125 -16.33 -17.43 4.46
N LEU A 126 -16.54 -18.74 4.52
CA LEU A 126 -16.07 -19.59 5.62
C LEU A 126 -14.68 -20.17 5.35
N LYS A 127 -13.74 -19.85 6.24
CA LYS A 127 -12.36 -20.32 6.21
C LYS A 127 -12.28 -21.84 6.11
N GLU A 128 -13.08 -22.56 6.87
CA GLU A 128 -13.05 -24.02 6.92
C GLU A 128 -13.51 -24.65 5.60
N MET A 129 -14.43 -24.00 4.89
CA MET A 129 -14.83 -24.46 3.54
C MET A 129 -13.70 -24.18 2.54
N ILE A 130 -13.08 -22.99 2.58
CA ILE A 130 -11.95 -22.67 1.70
C ILE A 130 -10.77 -23.62 1.93
N GLU A 131 -10.46 -23.93 3.20
CA GLU A 131 -9.43 -24.91 3.59
C GLU A 131 -9.74 -26.35 3.10
N GLY A 132 -10.99 -26.65 2.79
CA GLY A 132 -11.39 -27.94 2.23
C GLY A 132 -11.19 -28.05 0.72
N THR A 133 -10.92 -26.94 0.02
CA THR A 133 -10.79 -26.91 -1.43
C THR A 133 -9.46 -27.51 -1.90
N ALA A 134 -9.41 -27.96 -3.16
CA ALA A 134 -8.21 -28.53 -3.77
C ALA A 134 -7.05 -27.54 -3.95
N VAL A 135 -7.29 -26.23 -3.74
CA VAL A 135 -6.29 -25.16 -3.91
C VAL A 135 -5.91 -24.48 -2.59
N ALA A 136 -6.39 -25.01 -1.46
CA ALA A 136 -6.15 -24.42 -0.15
C ALA A 136 -4.66 -24.30 0.20
N ASP A 137 -3.85 -25.27 -0.24
CA ASP A 137 -2.41 -25.36 0.00
C ASP A 137 -1.60 -24.34 -0.82
N LYS A 138 -2.23 -23.67 -1.80
CA LYS A 138 -1.60 -22.65 -2.64
C LYS A 138 -1.53 -21.28 -1.96
N PHE A 139 -2.32 -21.06 -0.91
CA PHE A 139 -2.40 -19.77 -0.24
C PHE A 139 -1.40 -19.70 0.92
N LYS A 140 -0.63 -18.61 0.96
CA LYS A 140 0.23 -18.26 2.09
C LYS A 140 -0.62 -18.06 3.35
N LYS A 141 -1.78 -17.39 3.21
CA LYS A 141 -2.74 -17.18 4.30
C LYS A 141 -4.16 -17.06 3.78
N ILE A 142 -5.10 -17.61 4.53
CA ILE A 142 -6.55 -17.48 4.31
C ILE A 142 -7.14 -16.62 5.43
N TYR A 143 -7.56 -15.40 5.09
CA TYR A 143 -8.35 -14.53 5.94
C TYR A 143 -9.82 -14.65 5.54
N ALA A 144 -10.59 -15.29 6.40
CA ALA A 144 -12.01 -15.53 6.18
C ALA A 144 -12.76 -15.67 7.50
N SER A 145 -14.09 -15.59 7.44
CA SER A 145 -14.96 -15.84 8.59
C SER A 145 -14.76 -17.27 9.08
N SER A 146 -14.79 -17.52 10.39
CA SER A 146 -14.50 -18.85 10.96
C SER A 146 -15.30 -19.09 12.22
N PHE A 147 -15.52 -20.35 12.57
CA PHE A 147 -16.16 -20.71 13.82
C PHE A 147 -15.13 -21.06 14.91
N TYR A 148 -15.51 -20.81 16.15
CA TYR A 148 -14.93 -21.42 17.33
C TYR A 148 -15.57 -22.80 17.50
N TYR A 149 -14.73 -23.80 17.75
CA TYR A 149 -15.13 -25.20 17.91
C TYR A 149 -14.86 -25.66 19.33
N ASP A 150 -15.78 -26.46 19.87
CA ASP A 150 -15.58 -27.09 21.18
C ASP A 150 -14.66 -28.33 21.10
N SER A 151 -14.52 -29.05 22.22
CA SER A 151 -13.71 -30.26 22.33
C SER A 151 -14.17 -31.40 21.43
N ASP A 152 -15.43 -31.39 21.00
CA ASP A 152 -16.02 -32.40 20.10
C ASP A 152 -15.98 -31.94 18.62
N ASN A 153 -15.24 -30.87 18.34
CA ASN A 153 -15.07 -30.26 17.02
C ASN A 153 -16.38 -29.70 16.44
N VAL A 154 -17.36 -29.36 17.28
CA VAL A 154 -18.65 -28.79 16.86
C VAL A 154 -18.60 -27.26 16.91
N ALA A 155 -19.10 -26.58 15.87
CA ALA A 155 -19.12 -25.13 15.80
C ALA A 155 -20.09 -24.52 16.82
N VAL A 156 -19.57 -23.67 17.69
CA VAL A 156 -20.32 -23.04 18.79
C VAL A 156 -20.62 -21.57 18.53
N TRP A 157 -19.63 -20.82 18.03
CA TRP A 157 -19.70 -19.36 17.94
C TRP A 157 -18.85 -18.83 16.77
N PRO A 158 -19.16 -17.69 16.14
CA PRO A 158 -18.24 -17.05 15.19
C PRO A 158 -16.93 -16.63 15.87
N ALA A 159 -15.80 -17.24 15.50
CA ALA A 159 -14.48 -16.87 15.99
C ALA A 159 -13.94 -15.61 15.29
N GLN A 160 -14.17 -15.49 13.98
CA GLN A 160 -13.86 -14.31 13.17
C GLN A 160 -15.03 -14.06 12.23
N ALA A 161 -15.40 -12.80 12.04
CA ALA A 161 -16.37 -12.38 11.04
C ALA A 161 -15.71 -11.35 10.14
N VAL A 162 -15.52 -11.70 8.87
CA VAL A 162 -14.90 -10.84 7.86
C VAL A 162 -16.00 -10.18 7.05
N ASN A 163 -16.02 -8.85 7.05
CA ASN A 163 -16.98 -8.03 6.32
C ASN A 163 -16.29 -7.00 5.43
N TYR A 164 -17.07 -6.33 4.58
CA TYR A 164 -16.56 -5.38 3.58
C TYR A 164 -15.65 -4.27 4.16
N THR A 165 -15.88 -3.86 5.41
CA THR A 165 -15.05 -2.85 6.08
C THR A 165 -13.75 -3.46 6.60
N ASN A 166 -13.84 -4.55 7.35
CA ASN A 166 -12.68 -5.11 8.05
C ASN A 166 -11.77 -5.94 7.14
N LYS A 167 -12.19 -6.32 5.93
CA LYS A 167 -11.32 -6.90 4.89
C LYS A 167 -10.05 -6.06 4.68
N THR A 168 -10.17 -4.73 4.75
CA THR A 168 -9.05 -3.80 4.56
C THR A 168 -7.91 -4.01 5.56
N GLN A 169 -8.19 -4.46 6.79
CA GLN A 169 -7.15 -4.70 7.80
C GLN A 169 -6.13 -5.74 7.33
N PHE A 170 -6.58 -6.72 6.54
CA PHE A 170 -5.73 -7.83 6.11
C PHE A 170 -4.72 -7.38 5.07
N LEU A 171 -5.01 -6.33 4.30
CA LEU A 171 -4.06 -5.71 3.40
C LEU A 171 -2.90 -5.06 4.17
N PHE A 172 -3.20 -4.32 5.24
CA PHE A 172 -2.16 -3.76 6.12
C PHE A 172 -1.34 -4.85 6.83
N ARG A 173 -1.96 -5.98 7.18
CA ARG A 173 -1.25 -7.13 7.75
C ARG A 173 -0.27 -7.76 6.77
N ILE A 174 -0.69 -7.91 5.50
CA ILE A 174 0.17 -8.40 4.43
C ILE A 174 1.32 -7.41 4.17
N GLU A 175 1.02 -6.11 4.12
CA GLU A 175 2.01 -5.06 3.92
C GLU A 175 3.14 -5.11 4.96
N LYS A 176 2.76 -5.23 6.24
CA LYS A 176 3.70 -5.26 7.36
C LYS A 176 4.29 -6.64 7.66
N GLY A 177 3.85 -7.70 6.99
CA GLY A 177 4.26 -9.08 7.33
C GLY A 177 3.75 -9.60 8.68
N VAL A 178 2.67 -9.01 9.21
CA VAL A 178 2.04 -9.37 10.50
C VAL A 178 0.79 -10.22 10.24
N LEU A 179 1.01 -11.48 9.85
CA LEU A 179 -0.07 -12.31 9.28
C LEU A 179 -1.05 -12.90 10.32
N ASP A 180 -0.71 -12.88 11.60
CA ASP A 180 -1.62 -13.33 12.66
C ASP A 180 -2.65 -12.22 12.97
N VAL A 181 -3.92 -12.60 13.11
CA VAL A 181 -5.03 -11.65 13.33
C VAL A 181 -5.06 -11.07 14.74
N ASN A 182 -4.47 -11.76 15.71
CA ASN A 182 -4.41 -11.34 17.11
C ASN A 182 -3.11 -10.60 17.44
N ASP A 183 -2.17 -10.54 16.50
CA ASP A 183 -0.91 -9.83 16.69
C ASP A 183 -1.11 -8.31 16.62
N GLN A 184 -0.75 -7.65 17.72
CA GLN A 184 -0.88 -6.21 17.92
C GLN A 184 0.23 -5.39 17.25
N ARG A 185 1.31 -6.02 16.77
CA ARG A 185 2.37 -5.36 15.99
C ARG A 185 1.87 -4.70 14.71
N ILE A 186 0.67 -5.06 14.25
CA ILE A 186 -0.03 -4.35 13.17
C ILE A 186 -0.18 -2.85 13.45
N ASN A 187 -0.26 -2.45 14.72
CA ASN A 187 -0.37 -1.05 15.15
C ASN A 187 0.98 -0.34 15.28
N SER A 188 2.10 -1.06 15.15
CA SER A 188 3.43 -0.45 15.21
C SER A 188 3.64 0.45 13.98
N HIS A 189 4.43 1.50 14.18
CA HIS A 189 4.90 2.38 13.10
C HIS A 189 5.97 1.65 12.28
N PHE A 190 5.92 1.80 10.97
CA PHE A 190 6.89 1.28 10.01
C PHE A 190 7.23 2.39 9.03
N GLU A 191 8.51 2.56 8.76
CA GLU A 191 8.96 3.46 7.70
C GLU A 191 8.69 2.85 6.32
N PRO A 192 8.55 3.67 5.25
CA PRO A 192 8.24 3.18 3.91
C PRO A 192 9.17 2.10 3.36
N ASN A 193 10.43 2.08 3.78
CA ASN A 193 11.43 1.10 3.37
C ASN A 193 11.40 -0.20 4.20
N GLU A 194 10.69 -0.24 5.33
CA GLU A 194 10.56 -1.40 6.23
C GLU A 194 9.41 -2.32 5.87
N TYR A 195 8.44 -1.83 5.07
CA TYR A 195 7.32 -2.66 4.62
C TYR A 195 7.80 -3.90 3.86
N ARG A 196 7.24 -5.04 4.24
CA ARG A 196 7.53 -6.32 3.60
C ARG A 196 6.93 -6.37 2.19
N VAL A 197 5.66 -5.97 2.07
CA VAL A 197 4.95 -5.91 0.79
C VAL A 197 4.29 -4.54 0.65
N PRO A 198 5.00 -3.52 0.14
CA PRO A 198 4.43 -2.21 -0.10
C PRO A 198 3.13 -2.30 -0.92
N PHE A 199 2.12 -1.46 -0.63
CA PHE A 199 0.82 -1.51 -1.34
C PHE A 199 0.93 -1.47 -2.87
N ARG A 200 1.95 -0.78 -3.41
CA ARG A 200 2.25 -0.76 -4.86
C ARG A 200 2.52 -2.14 -5.47
N ASN A 201 2.89 -3.11 -4.63
CA ASN A 201 3.12 -4.51 -4.99
C ASN A 201 1.98 -5.44 -4.55
N ILE A 202 0.80 -4.88 -4.29
CA ILE A 202 -0.40 -5.66 -4.02
C ILE A 202 -1.31 -5.64 -5.25
N VAL A 203 -1.76 -6.82 -5.65
CA VAL A 203 -2.84 -7.01 -6.61
C VAL A 203 -4.07 -7.49 -5.85
N TYR A 204 -5.22 -6.86 -6.07
CA TYR A 204 -6.49 -7.32 -5.52
C TYR A 204 -7.42 -7.75 -6.64
N ILE A 205 -7.96 -8.97 -6.54
CA ILE A 205 -8.88 -9.56 -7.52
C ILE A 205 -10.20 -9.88 -6.82
N GLY A 206 -11.30 -9.34 -7.33
CA GLY A 206 -12.65 -9.61 -6.80
C GLY A 206 -13.74 -9.24 -7.80
N ASP A 207 -14.96 -9.69 -7.58
CA ASP A 207 -16.14 -9.37 -8.41
C ASP A 207 -17.16 -8.48 -7.70
N SER A 208 -17.07 -8.38 -6.37
CA SER A 208 -18.19 -7.95 -5.54
C SER A 208 -18.10 -6.48 -5.11
N ASP A 209 -19.26 -5.88 -4.81
CA ASP A 209 -19.31 -4.57 -4.18
C ASP A 209 -18.68 -4.56 -2.77
N THR A 210 -18.57 -5.73 -2.12
CA THR A 210 -17.97 -5.87 -0.79
C THR A 210 -16.44 -5.69 -0.81
N ASP A 211 -15.82 -5.88 -1.97
CA ASP A 211 -14.37 -5.72 -2.16
C ASP A 211 -13.96 -4.30 -2.52
N ILE A 212 -14.93 -3.42 -2.81
CA ILE A 212 -14.67 -2.05 -3.25
C ILE A 212 -13.74 -1.27 -2.31
N PRO A 213 -13.89 -1.33 -0.97
CA PRO A 213 -12.96 -0.67 -0.06
C PRO A 213 -11.52 -1.15 -0.24
N CYS A 214 -11.32 -2.46 -0.39
CA CYS A 214 -9.99 -3.05 -0.62
C CYS A 214 -9.43 -2.66 -1.99
N MET A 215 -10.23 -2.78 -3.04
CA MET A 215 -9.84 -2.41 -4.40
C MET A 215 -9.46 -0.93 -4.49
N LYS A 216 -10.26 -0.04 -3.89
CA LYS A 216 -9.96 1.39 -3.88
C LYS A 216 -8.68 1.69 -3.11
N LEU A 217 -8.49 1.06 -1.94
CA LEU A 217 -7.30 1.25 -1.12
C LEU A 217 -6.02 0.82 -1.86
N VAL A 218 -6.03 -0.35 -2.49
CA VAL A 218 -4.90 -0.85 -3.28
C VAL A 218 -4.60 0.09 -4.46
N ASN A 219 -5.63 0.53 -5.18
CA ASN A 219 -5.46 1.38 -6.37
C ASN A 219 -4.90 2.78 -6.02
N ILE A 220 -5.35 3.39 -4.93
CA ILE A 220 -4.85 4.71 -4.46
C ILE A 220 -3.38 4.63 -4.06
N ASN A 221 -2.95 3.52 -3.46
CA ASN A 221 -1.57 3.32 -3.00
C ASN A 221 -0.66 2.69 -4.07
N GLY A 222 -1.03 2.82 -5.36
CA GLY A 222 -0.19 2.44 -6.50
C GLY A 222 -0.25 0.97 -6.90
N GLY A 223 -1.01 0.14 -6.19
CA GLY A 223 -1.22 -1.27 -6.53
C GLY A 223 -2.20 -1.48 -7.69
N HIS A 224 -2.65 -2.73 -7.86
CA HIS A 224 -3.46 -3.12 -9.01
C HIS A 224 -4.77 -3.81 -8.60
N SER A 225 -5.89 -3.13 -8.84
CA SER A 225 -7.22 -3.68 -8.57
C SER A 225 -7.89 -4.17 -9.86
N ILE A 226 -8.28 -5.44 -9.86
CA ILE A 226 -8.85 -6.15 -11.00
C ILE A 226 -10.26 -6.64 -10.65
N GLY A 227 -11.25 -6.10 -11.36
CA GLY A 227 -12.61 -6.61 -11.31
C GLY A 227 -12.78 -7.85 -12.18
N VAL A 228 -13.27 -8.95 -11.64
CA VAL A 228 -13.62 -10.14 -12.46
C VAL A 228 -15.12 -10.27 -12.66
N TYR A 229 -15.52 -10.92 -13.76
CA TYR A 229 -16.91 -11.23 -14.05
C TYR A 229 -17.05 -12.62 -14.65
N ASN A 230 -18.18 -13.27 -14.43
CA ASN A 230 -18.42 -14.60 -14.97
C ASN A 230 -18.49 -14.56 -16.51
N ALA A 231 -17.62 -15.33 -17.16
CA ALA A 231 -17.49 -15.38 -18.61
C ALA A 231 -18.71 -15.98 -19.32
N GLU A 232 -19.47 -16.83 -18.62
CA GLU A 232 -20.66 -17.51 -19.15
C GLU A 232 -21.86 -16.59 -19.17
N THR A 233 -22.14 -15.92 -18.05
CA THR A 233 -23.26 -14.96 -17.96
C THR A 233 -22.97 -13.67 -18.72
N LYS A 234 -21.68 -13.31 -18.87
CA LYS A 234 -21.20 -12.09 -19.51
C LYS A 234 -21.78 -10.81 -18.92
N ASP A 235 -22.29 -10.87 -17.69
CA ASP A 235 -22.76 -9.68 -16.99
C ASP A 235 -21.56 -8.82 -16.58
N LYS A 236 -21.45 -7.65 -17.20
CA LYS A 236 -20.39 -6.68 -16.94
C LYS A 236 -20.89 -5.45 -16.20
N SER A 237 -22.18 -5.40 -15.84
CA SER A 237 -22.81 -4.21 -15.25
C SER A 237 -22.06 -3.73 -14.00
N LYS A 238 -21.68 -4.66 -13.12
CA LYS A 238 -20.91 -4.36 -11.90
C LYS A 238 -19.52 -3.81 -12.19
N VAL A 239 -18.74 -4.49 -13.04
CA VAL A 239 -17.37 -4.06 -13.37
C VAL A 239 -17.35 -2.75 -14.14
N PHE A 240 -18.36 -2.47 -14.96
CA PHE A 240 -18.51 -1.17 -15.65
C PHE A 240 -18.77 -0.05 -14.65
N ARG A 241 -19.71 -0.23 -13.71
CA ARG A 241 -19.93 0.75 -12.64
C ARG A 241 -18.65 0.99 -11.83
N MET A 242 -17.95 -0.08 -11.46
CA MET A 242 -16.72 0.03 -10.67
C MET A 242 -15.60 0.78 -11.40
N ILE A 243 -15.48 0.63 -12.73
CA ILE A 243 -14.47 1.36 -13.49
C ILE A 243 -14.84 2.83 -13.68
N ASP A 244 -16.12 3.13 -13.92
CA ASP A 244 -16.63 4.51 -14.03
C ASP A 244 -16.42 5.29 -12.72
N GLU A 245 -16.55 4.61 -11.58
CA GLU A 245 -16.33 5.17 -10.25
C GLU A 245 -14.85 5.18 -9.82
N ASN A 246 -13.91 4.85 -10.73
CA ASN A 246 -12.47 4.74 -10.48
C ASN A 246 -12.08 3.80 -9.31
N ARG A 247 -12.91 2.78 -9.05
CA ARG A 247 -12.70 1.81 -7.95
C ARG A 247 -11.75 0.68 -8.35
N ILE A 248 -11.74 0.33 -9.64
CA ILE A 248 -10.83 -0.67 -10.23
C ILE A 248 -10.06 -0.06 -11.39
N LYS A 249 -8.93 -0.68 -11.73
CA LYS A 249 -8.08 -0.25 -12.86
C LYS A 249 -8.29 -1.11 -14.10
N TYR A 250 -8.60 -2.39 -13.89
CA TYR A 250 -8.78 -3.36 -14.94
C TYR A 250 -10.02 -4.20 -14.66
N PHE A 251 -10.60 -4.76 -15.72
CA PHE A 251 -11.57 -5.84 -15.58
C PHE A 251 -11.35 -6.92 -16.64
N VAL A 252 -11.53 -8.17 -16.25
CA VAL A 252 -11.31 -9.34 -17.11
C VAL A 252 -12.31 -10.45 -16.77
N PRO A 253 -12.62 -11.38 -17.67
CA PRO A 253 -13.43 -12.54 -17.30
C PRO A 253 -12.72 -13.38 -16.23
N ALA A 254 -13.48 -14.01 -15.33
CA ALA A 254 -13.02 -15.00 -14.38
C ALA A 254 -12.65 -16.32 -15.10
N ASP A 255 -11.57 -16.26 -15.87
CA ASP A 255 -11.01 -17.36 -16.66
C ASP A 255 -9.54 -17.51 -16.31
N TYR A 256 -9.21 -18.59 -15.61
CA TYR A 256 -7.90 -18.83 -15.03
C TYR A 256 -7.07 -19.82 -15.86
N ARG A 257 -7.51 -20.16 -17.08
CA ARG A 257 -6.76 -21.03 -18.00
C ARG A 257 -5.48 -20.35 -18.49
N GLU A 258 -4.53 -21.16 -18.94
CA GLU A 258 -3.30 -20.67 -19.55
C GLU A 258 -3.61 -19.81 -20.79
N GLY A 259 -2.93 -18.68 -20.93
CA GLY A 259 -3.13 -17.74 -22.03
C GLY A 259 -4.40 -16.88 -21.93
N SER A 260 -5.15 -16.96 -20.81
CA SER A 260 -6.32 -16.11 -20.59
C SER A 260 -5.91 -14.63 -20.44
N LYS A 261 -6.88 -13.73 -20.61
CA LYS A 261 -6.67 -12.29 -20.39
C LYS A 261 -6.19 -11.98 -18.97
N LEU A 262 -6.72 -12.71 -17.98
CA LEU A 262 -6.34 -12.55 -16.59
C LEU A 262 -4.88 -12.98 -16.37
N GLU A 263 -4.46 -14.11 -16.94
CA GLU A 263 -3.09 -14.58 -16.83
C GLU A 263 -2.09 -13.62 -17.46
N MET A 264 -2.38 -13.16 -18.68
CA MET A 264 -1.54 -12.19 -19.38
C MET A 264 -1.41 -10.88 -18.58
N LEU A 265 -2.52 -10.39 -18.03
CA LEU A 265 -2.52 -9.17 -17.21
C LEU A 265 -1.64 -9.31 -15.97
N ILE A 266 -1.72 -10.43 -15.25
CA ILE A 266 -0.89 -10.67 -14.06
C ILE A 266 0.59 -10.79 -14.44
N LYS A 267 0.93 -11.46 -15.55
CA LYS A 267 2.31 -11.54 -16.05
C LYS A 267 2.86 -10.14 -16.37
N MET A 268 2.06 -9.25 -16.96
CA MET A 268 2.44 -7.86 -17.22
C MET A 268 2.65 -7.05 -15.92
N ILE A 269 1.82 -7.29 -14.89
CA ILE A 269 1.99 -6.66 -13.58
C ILE A 269 3.30 -7.12 -12.93
N ILE A 270 3.61 -8.43 -12.98
CA ILE A 270 4.89 -8.97 -12.49
C ILE A 270 6.07 -8.29 -13.19
N ASP A 271 6.04 -8.17 -14.52
CA ASP A 271 7.10 -7.50 -15.28
C ASP A 271 7.24 -6.02 -14.89
N ARG A 272 6.12 -5.34 -14.61
CA ARG A 272 6.12 -3.97 -14.11
C ARG A 272 6.72 -3.86 -12.70
N THR A 273 6.40 -4.79 -11.80
CA THR A 273 6.93 -4.81 -10.43
C THR A 273 8.45 -4.85 -10.42
N VAL A 274 9.07 -5.66 -11.29
CA VAL A 274 10.54 -5.68 -11.42
C VAL A 274 11.09 -4.29 -11.70
N SER A 275 10.55 -3.60 -12.71
CA SER A 275 11.02 -2.27 -13.09
C SER A 275 10.72 -1.22 -12.02
N ASN A 276 9.55 -1.28 -11.38
CA ASN A 276 9.18 -0.36 -10.33
C ASN A 276 10.11 -0.46 -9.12
N GLU A 277 10.45 -1.66 -8.66
CA GLU A 277 11.28 -1.83 -7.47
C GLU A 277 12.72 -1.37 -7.70
N LEU A 278 13.25 -1.50 -8.91
CA LEU A 278 14.54 -0.89 -9.27
C LEU A 278 14.53 0.64 -9.16
N LEU A 279 13.40 1.28 -9.50
CA LEU A 279 13.25 2.74 -9.37
C LEU A 279 13.07 3.16 -7.91
N GLU A 280 12.37 2.36 -7.11
CA GLU A 280 12.19 2.59 -5.68
C GLU A 280 13.51 2.45 -4.92
N ASP A 281 14.33 1.44 -5.26
CA ASP A 281 15.67 1.29 -4.69
C ASP A 281 16.53 2.52 -4.97
N ALA A 282 16.55 3.01 -6.22
CA ALA A 282 17.27 4.25 -6.58
C ALA A 282 16.74 5.48 -5.84
N TYR A 283 15.42 5.56 -5.62
CA TYR A 283 14.82 6.64 -4.84
C TYR A 283 15.26 6.59 -3.37
N PHE A 284 15.28 5.41 -2.75
CA PHE A 284 15.74 5.26 -1.37
C PHE A 284 17.25 5.53 -1.22
N GLU A 285 18.07 5.17 -2.21
CA GLU A 285 19.49 5.56 -2.25
C GLU A 285 19.67 7.09 -2.23
N CYS A 286 18.90 7.83 -3.04
CA CYS A 286 18.92 9.30 -3.01
C CYS A 286 18.43 9.88 -1.68
N LEU A 287 17.43 9.26 -1.05
CA LEU A 287 16.96 9.69 0.27
C LEU A 287 18.02 9.45 1.35
N ASP A 288 18.70 8.32 1.31
CA ASP A 288 19.76 7.98 2.26
C ASP A 288 20.96 8.92 2.11
N GLU A 289 21.37 9.22 0.87
CA GLU A 289 22.41 10.22 0.57
C GLU A 289 22.04 11.59 1.16
N LYS A 290 20.84 12.08 0.86
CA LYS A 290 20.31 13.33 1.45
C LYS A 290 20.31 13.28 2.98
N ASN A 291 19.87 12.19 3.58
CA ASN A 291 19.78 12.06 5.03
C ASN A 291 21.16 12.08 5.69
N ILE A 292 22.18 11.50 5.05
CA ILE A 292 23.58 11.52 5.51
C ILE A 292 24.13 12.94 5.44
N GLU A 293 23.96 13.63 4.29
CA GLU A 293 24.47 14.99 4.10
C GLU A 293 23.80 16.01 5.01
N THR A 294 22.50 15.84 5.27
CA THR A 294 21.71 16.79 6.08
C THR A 294 21.65 16.46 7.58
N LYS A 295 22.31 15.37 8.02
CA LYS A 295 22.21 14.85 9.40
C LYS A 295 22.64 15.86 10.47
N ASN A 296 23.63 16.70 10.16
CA ASN A 296 24.19 17.70 11.07
C ASN A 296 23.74 19.13 10.74
N ILE A 297 22.87 19.31 9.75
CA ILE A 297 22.39 20.64 9.34
C ILE A 297 21.16 20.98 10.19
N THR A 298 21.23 22.10 10.90
CA THR A 298 20.12 22.56 11.74
C THR A 298 18.93 22.97 10.87
N GLN A 299 17.71 23.03 11.44
CA GLN A 299 16.57 23.56 10.69
C GLN A 299 16.78 25.02 10.28
N GLU A 300 17.47 25.81 11.12
CA GLU A 300 17.84 27.19 10.84
C GLU A 300 18.75 27.28 9.61
N ASP A 301 19.75 26.41 9.50
CA ASP A 301 20.65 26.38 8.34
C ASP A 301 19.94 25.95 7.06
N LYS A 302 18.96 25.04 7.15
CA LYS A 302 18.11 24.67 5.99
C LYS A 302 17.28 25.86 5.52
N ASP A 303 16.71 26.64 6.44
CA ASP A 303 15.91 27.81 6.11
C ASP A 303 16.78 28.92 5.47
N LYS A 304 18.03 29.08 5.96
CA LYS A 304 19.04 29.94 5.32
C LYS A 304 19.33 29.49 3.89
N ASP A 305 19.58 28.20 3.67
CA ASP A 305 19.87 27.66 2.33
C ASP A 305 18.70 27.85 1.36
N ILE A 306 17.45 27.72 1.82
CA ILE A 306 16.25 28.01 1.01
C ILE A 306 16.23 29.47 0.55
N LEU A 307 16.53 30.41 1.44
CA LEU A 307 16.58 31.83 1.10
C LEU A 307 17.75 32.15 0.15
N ILE A 308 18.91 31.53 0.36
CA ILE A 308 20.09 31.68 -0.50
C ILE A 308 19.79 31.13 -1.91
N ASN A 309 19.17 29.95 -2.02
CA ASN A 309 18.74 29.37 -3.29
C ASN A 309 17.68 30.25 -3.98
N SER A 310 16.74 30.81 -3.20
CA SER A 310 15.74 31.74 -3.72
C SER A 310 16.35 33.03 -4.26
N LEU A 311 17.46 33.49 -3.66
CA LEU A 311 18.21 34.64 -4.14
C LEU A 311 18.96 34.30 -5.45
N GLU A 312 19.61 33.13 -5.48
CA GLU A 312 20.31 32.60 -6.66
C GLU A 312 19.39 32.46 -7.87
N GLU A 313 18.17 31.95 -7.66
CA GLU A 313 17.18 31.74 -8.72
C GLU A 313 16.37 33.01 -9.07
N SER A 314 16.53 34.10 -8.30
CA SER A 314 15.72 35.30 -8.49
C SER A 314 15.95 35.94 -9.86
N ARG A 315 14.84 36.21 -10.57
CA ARG A 315 14.82 36.84 -11.91
C ARG A 315 14.09 38.19 -11.93
N SER A 316 13.70 38.71 -10.77
CA SER A 316 12.89 39.93 -10.65
C SER A 316 13.46 40.85 -9.57
N PHE A 317 13.50 42.15 -9.86
CA PHE A 317 13.90 43.19 -8.89
C PHE A 317 13.11 43.07 -7.58
N ALA A 318 11.78 43.05 -7.66
CA ALA A 318 10.92 42.99 -6.47
C ALA A 318 11.16 41.72 -5.63
N ASN A 319 11.36 40.57 -6.29
CA ASN A 319 11.67 39.32 -5.61
C ASN A 319 13.04 39.38 -4.92
N THR A 320 14.04 39.92 -5.61
CA THR A 320 15.41 40.03 -5.08
C THR A 320 15.46 40.90 -3.82
N HIS A 321 14.80 42.06 -3.81
CA HIS A 321 14.68 42.90 -2.61
C HIS A 321 13.89 42.21 -1.49
N SER A 322 12.84 41.47 -1.81
CA SER A 322 12.05 40.74 -0.81
C SER A 322 12.85 39.62 -0.14
N VAL A 323 13.62 38.85 -0.91
CA VAL A 323 14.51 37.80 -0.39
C VAL A 323 15.65 38.40 0.42
N ILE A 324 16.27 39.48 -0.06
CA ILE A 324 17.33 40.19 0.69
C ILE A 324 16.81 40.77 2.01
N SER A 325 15.57 41.26 2.06
CA SER A 325 14.96 41.72 3.32
C SER A 325 14.89 40.61 4.36
N GLN A 326 14.56 39.39 3.94
CA GLN A 326 14.50 38.22 4.82
C GLN A 326 15.91 37.76 5.23
N LEU A 327 16.85 37.71 4.27
CA LEU A 327 18.24 37.36 4.54
C LEU A 327 18.93 38.32 5.51
N ARG A 328 18.52 39.59 5.57
CA ARG A 328 19.06 40.60 6.50
C ARG A 328 18.64 40.41 7.95
N GLU A 329 17.63 39.58 8.23
CA GLU A 329 17.23 39.25 9.60
C GLU A 329 18.12 38.16 10.22
N ILE A 330 19.04 37.58 9.44
CA ILE A 330 19.96 36.52 9.85
C ILE A 330 21.32 37.12 10.24
N ASP A 331 21.79 36.77 11.44
CA ASP A 331 22.99 37.37 12.04
C ASP A 331 24.30 36.61 11.76
N SER A 332 24.25 35.37 11.26
CA SER A 332 25.45 34.54 11.02
C SER A 332 25.28 33.51 9.91
N TRP A 333 26.39 33.24 9.21
CA TRP A 333 26.47 32.34 8.06
C TRP A 333 27.55 31.27 8.24
N SER A 334 27.30 30.06 7.74
CA SER A 334 28.37 29.07 7.58
C SER A 334 29.34 29.48 6.46
N PRO A 335 30.61 29.02 6.48
CA PRO A 335 31.57 29.31 5.42
C PRO A 335 31.06 28.96 4.01
N GLU A 336 30.34 27.85 3.86
CA GLU A 336 29.73 27.40 2.61
C GLU A 336 28.63 28.38 2.14
N GLN A 337 27.75 28.81 3.05
CA GLN A 337 26.69 29.79 2.76
C GLN A 337 27.27 31.15 2.39
N SER A 338 28.30 31.63 3.09
CA SER A 338 28.99 32.87 2.77
C SER A 338 29.61 32.81 1.38
N ASN A 339 30.32 31.73 1.03
CA ASN A 339 30.89 31.57 -0.31
C ASN A 339 29.80 31.55 -1.39
N LYS A 340 28.68 30.86 -1.14
CA LYS A 340 27.55 30.83 -2.07
C LYS A 340 26.92 32.21 -2.27
N LEU A 341 26.71 32.97 -1.21
CA LEU A 341 26.24 34.36 -1.29
C LEU A 341 27.18 35.24 -2.12
N LEU A 342 28.50 35.15 -1.89
CA LEU A 342 29.48 35.90 -2.68
C LEU A 342 29.49 35.48 -4.16
N ASP A 343 29.32 34.20 -4.47
CA ASP A 343 29.19 33.76 -5.85
C ASP A 343 27.95 34.36 -6.52
N ILE A 344 26.78 34.27 -5.85
CA ILE A 344 25.50 34.82 -6.35
C ILE A 344 25.62 36.32 -6.67
N ALA A 345 26.32 37.08 -5.83
CA ALA A 345 26.57 38.51 -6.06
C ALA A 345 27.24 38.80 -7.42
N LEU A 346 28.06 37.86 -7.90
CA LEU A 346 28.87 38.01 -9.11
C LEU A 346 28.31 37.27 -10.32
N THR A 347 27.58 36.18 -10.11
CA THR A 347 27.06 35.30 -11.18
C THR A 347 25.61 35.60 -11.54
N ASN A 348 24.76 35.98 -10.56
CA ASN A 348 23.38 36.35 -10.85
C ASN A 348 23.30 37.79 -11.36
N ARG A 349 23.00 37.96 -12.65
CA ARG A 349 22.90 39.27 -13.33
C ARG A 349 21.97 40.27 -12.64
N GLN A 350 20.85 39.80 -12.07
CA GLN A 350 19.90 40.67 -11.40
C GLN A 350 20.50 41.20 -10.10
N VAL A 351 21.09 40.31 -9.30
CA VAL A 351 21.76 40.67 -8.03
C VAL A 351 22.96 41.58 -8.29
N THR A 352 23.81 41.25 -9.26
CA THR A 352 24.97 42.08 -9.64
C THR A 352 24.54 43.48 -10.09
N TYR A 353 23.44 43.59 -10.85
CA TYR A 353 22.96 44.89 -11.33
C TYR A 353 22.47 45.81 -10.21
N ILE A 354 21.91 45.24 -9.14
CA ILE A 354 21.40 45.99 -7.98
C ILE A 354 22.35 45.95 -6.78
N LEU A 355 23.59 45.49 -6.94
CA LEU A 355 24.53 45.33 -5.83
C LEU A 355 24.78 46.65 -5.08
N THR A 356 24.62 47.78 -5.76
CA THR A 356 24.77 49.13 -5.21
C THR A 356 23.52 49.69 -4.55
N ASP A 357 22.36 49.01 -4.67
CA ASP A 357 21.12 49.43 -4.03
C ASP A 357 21.26 49.38 -2.51
N THR A 358 20.61 50.30 -1.82
CA THR A 358 20.95 50.61 -0.41
C THR A 358 20.78 49.42 0.53
N ASP A 359 19.77 48.59 0.32
CA ASP A 359 19.49 47.38 1.10
C ASP A 359 20.39 46.21 0.72
N VAL A 360 20.61 45.99 -0.58
CA VAL A 360 21.48 44.94 -1.14
C VAL A 360 22.95 45.16 -0.76
N LYS A 361 23.43 46.40 -0.93
CA LYS A 361 24.77 46.82 -0.52
C LYS A 361 24.99 46.57 0.97
N LYS A 362 24.05 46.99 1.83
CA LYS A 362 24.15 46.79 3.28
C LYS A 362 24.22 45.31 3.67
N PHE A 363 23.47 44.46 2.98
CA PHE A 363 23.50 43.03 3.19
C PHE A 363 24.86 42.42 2.81
N TYR A 364 25.37 42.68 1.60
CA TYR A 364 26.66 42.13 1.20
C TYR A 364 27.84 42.72 1.99
N GLU A 365 27.75 43.98 2.44
CA GLU A 365 28.68 44.54 3.41
C GLU A 365 28.69 43.79 4.75
N SER A 366 27.53 43.36 5.26
CA SER A 366 27.50 42.58 6.50
C SER A 366 28.07 41.18 6.30
N VAL A 367 27.79 40.54 5.16
CA VAL A 367 28.36 39.22 4.81
C VAL A 367 29.89 39.29 4.72
N VAL A 368 30.45 40.30 4.04
CA VAL A 368 31.90 40.49 3.95
C VAL A 368 32.53 40.80 5.31
N LYS A 369 31.87 41.61 6.15
CA LYS A 369 32.34 41.90 7.51
C LYS A 369 32.31 40.69 8.43
N ASP A 370 31.37 39.77 8.23
CA ASP A 370 31.28 38.54 9.01
C ASP A 370 32.45 37.60 8.68
N ILE A 371 32.77 37.45 7.39
CA ILE A 371 33.96 36.71 6.91
C ILE A 371 35.26 37.33 7.42
N ASP A 372 35.38 38.67 7.45
CA ASP A 372 36.57 39.35 7.97
C ASP A 372 36.70 39.22 9.52
N ARG A 373 35.63 38.85 10.24
CA ARG A 373 35.60 38.74 11.72
C ARG A 373 35.80 37.32 12.25
N GLY A 374 35.57 36.29 11.45
CA GLY A 374 35.64 34.90 11.87
C GLY A 374 36.15 33.99 10.75
N TYR A 375 36.88 32.93 11.14
CA TYR A 375 37.42 31.84 10.29
C TYR A 375 38.78 32.11 9.61
N CYS A 376 39.85 32.16 10.42
CA CYS A 376 41.24 32.13 9.92
C CYS A 376 41.66 30.78 9.29
N ASP A 377 40.85 29.72 9.42
CA ASP A 377 41.19 28.36 8.99
C ASP A 377 40.41 27.85 7.75
N TYR A 378 39.48 28.64 7.18
CA TYR A 378 38.69 28.25 6.00
C TYR A 378 39.13 29.01 4.73
N VAL A 379 39.17 28.30 3.59
CA VAL A 379 39.52 28.88 2.28
C VAL A 379 38.28 29.54 1.67
N PHE A 380 38.17 30.85 1.82
CA PHE A 380 37.21 31.65 1.03
C PHE A 380 37.82 32.01 -0.32
N ASP A 381 36.98 32.16 -1.35
CA ASP A 381 37.45 32.64 -2.67
C ASP A 381 37.87 34.12 -2.55
N SER A 382 39.18 34.33 -2.33
CA SER A 382 39.77 35.65 -2.16
C SER A 382 39.55 36.55 -3.36
N ASP A 383 39.39 36.00 -4.57
CA ASP A 383 39.13 36.78 -5.78
C ASP A 383 37.70 37.32 -5.78
N ASN A 384 36.72 36.53 -5.36
CA ASN A 384 35.33 36.96 -5.25
C ASN A 384 35.14 38.02 -4.17
N ILE A 385 35.77 37.83 -3.00
CA ILE A 385 35.75 38.83 -1.91
C ILE A 385 36.34 40.16 -2.39
N ASN A 386 37.50 40.14 -3.05
CA ASN A 386 38.16 41.36 -3.53
C ASN A 386 37.34 42.09 -4.60
N LYS A 387 36.70 41.35 -5.53
CA LYS A 387 35.80 41.94 -6.53
C LYS A 387 34.59 42.63 -5.87
N ILE A 388 33.98 41.98 -4.88
CA ILE A 388 32.82 42.55 -4.17
C ILE A 388 33.25 43.77 -3.35
N LYS A 389 34.40 43.73 -2.66
CA LYS A 389 34.95 44.90 -1.95
C LYS A 389 35.18 46.10 -2.89
N GLN A 390 35.72 45.84 -4.10
CA GLN A 390 35.88 46.88 -5.13
C GLN A 390 34.54 47.46 -5.62
N ILE A 391 33.53 46.61 -5.88
CA ILE A 391 32.21 47.07 -6.35
C ILE A 391 31.48 47.88 -5.27
N LEU A 392 31.62 47.48 -4.00
CA LEU A 392 30.95 48.11 -2.86
C LEU A 392 31.69 49.34 -2.32
N ASN A 393 32.93 49.62 -2.76
CA ASN A 393 33.82 50.67 -2.25
C ASN A 393 34.08 50.55 -0.73
N ILE A 394 34.45 49.35 -0.28
CA ILE A 394 34.74 49.04 1.13
C ILE A 394 36.12 48.42 1.34
#